data_AF-E4KXE8-F1
#
_entry.id   AF-E4KXE8-F1
#
_cell.length_a   1.000
_cell.length_b   1.000
_cell.length_c   1.000
_cell.angle_alpha   90.00
_cell.angle_beta   90.00
_cell.angle_gamma   90.00
#
_symmetry.space_group_name_H-M   'P 1'
#
loop_
_entity.id
_entity.type
_entity.pdbx_description
1 polymer ?
#
loop_
_entity_poly.entity_id
_entity_poly.type
_entity_poly.pdbx_seq_one_letter_code
_entity_poly.pdbx_strand_id
1 'polypeptide(L)'
;MKKINFRNDRSLMLKVMSLIFAIILWSYVKGEANFISSTNFKNIEVTYDGLSQLKEKNLTIISPKESTVDVKLQGYNSYMRNVTRDGIVAKVDVSKLTEGEHSVPINVSYIDLGISVTNTTPRRIPFKIDKVLEEKAEANIVFLNKLEKGLTLGDLNKKVNVVVKGPSTYVNKINKIDAYIDLSEITETTSIQAEIYAYDDAGKIIKEVEISPATIKVDIPILKSKTVPIKLKFNENTSKNIVTSDFSIEPSSVTIRGNSDVIDSIDFIETRPINLHNFKAGNDLVNLKLPDKVTLVDENIDFRLKQVVRED
;
A
#
# COMPACT_ATOMS: atom_id res chain seq x y z
N MET A 1 -24.71 -80.01 0.67
CA MET A 1 -23.40 -79.74 0.01
C MET A 1 -23.12 -80.86 -0.97
N LYS A 2 -23.30 -80.60 -2.28
CA LYS A 2 -23.15 -81.62 -3.34
C LYS A 2 -21.69 -81.60 -3.82
N LYS A 3 -20.94 -82.66 -3.51
CA LYS A 3 -19.54 -82.82 -3.95
C LYS A 3 -19.51 -83.00 -5.47
N ILE A 4 -18.93 -82.03 -6.17
CA ILE A 4 -18.68 -82.12 -7.62
C ILE A 4 -17.46 -83.03 -7.80
N ASN A 5 -17.68 -84.23 -8.33
CA ASN A 5 -16.64 -85.22 -8.62
C ASN A 5 -16.08 -84.96 -10.02
N PHE A 6 -14.86 -84.42 -10.11
CA PHE A 6 -14.13 -84.28 -11.37
C PHE A 6 -13.48 -85.62 -11.75
N ARG A 7 -14.24 -86.50 -12.40
CA ARG A 7 -13.73 -87.78 -12.89
C ARG A 7 -13.85 -87.84 -14.41
N ASN A 8 -12.73 -87.55 -15.09
CA ASN A 8 -12.39 -87.86 -16.47
C ASN A 8 -13.54 -87.88 -17.50
N ASP A 9 -14.25 -86.76 -17.63
CA ASP A 9 -15.29 -86.58 -18.64
C ASP A 9 -14.77 -85.59 -19.69
N ARG A 10 -14.34 -86.12 -20.84
CA ARG A 10 -13.86 -85.32 -22.00
C ARG A 10 -14.88 -84.24 -22.38
N SER A 11 -16.16 -84.51 -22.13
CA SER A 11 -17.30 -83.59 -22.33
C SER A 11 -17.28 -82.37 -21.38
N LEU A 12 -16.87 -82.53 -20.13
CA LEU A 12 -16.78 -81.46 -19.13
C LEU A 12 -15.57 -80.56 -19.42
N MET A 13 -14.45 -81.16 -19.85
CA MET A 13 -13.26 -80.42 -20.31
C MET A 13 -13.58 -79.56 -21.55
N LEU A 14 -14.31 -80.11 -22.53
CA LEU A 14 -14.74 -79.36 -23.73
C LEU A 14 -15.68 -78.20 -23.38
N LYS A 15 -16.64 -78.39 -22.44
CA LYS A 15 -17.55 -77.33 -21.98
C LYS A 15 -16.81 -76.19 -21.27
N VAL A 16 -15.84 -76.52 -20.41
CA VAL A 16 -15.01 -75.50 -19.73
C VAL A 16 -14.13 -74.77 -20.74
N MET A 17 -13.53 -75.48 -21.70
CA MET A 17 -12.75 -74.85 -22.78
C MET A 17 -13.60 -73.91 -23.63
N SER A 18 -14.82 -74.31 -24.03
CA SER A 18 -15.71 -73.43 -24.79
C SER A 18 -16.13 -72.18 -24.01
N LEU A 19 -16.28 -72.28 -22.69
CA LEU A 19 -16.59 -71.14 -21.84
C LEU A 19 -15.41 -70.17 -21.76
N ILE A 20 -14.18 -70.69 -21.61
CA ILE A 20 -12.96 -69.86 -21.63
C ILE A 20 -12.82 -69.15 -22.98
N PHE A 21 -12.99 -69.87 -24.10
CA PHE A 21 -12.98 -69.26 -25.44
C PHE A 21 -14.07 -68.20 -25.60
N ALA A 22 -15.28 -68.45 -25.10
CA ALA A 22 -16.36 -67.47 -25.11
C ALA A 22 -16.01 -66.21 -24.30
N ILE A 23 -15.38 -66.34 -23.13
CA ILE A 23 -14.93 -65.21 -22.30
C ILE A 23 -13.83 -64.42 -23.01
N ILE A 24 -12.86 -65.11 -23.64
CA ILE A 24 -11.78 -64.47 -24.41
C ILE A 24 -12.35 -63.71 -25.61
N LEU A 25 -13.22 -64.35 -26.41
CA LEU A 25 -13.88 -63.72 -27.56
C LEU A 25 -14.76 -62.55 -27.14
N TRP A 26 -15.52 -62.69 -26.05
CA TRP A 26 -16.35 -61.62 -25.51
C TRP A 26 -15.50 -60.43 -25.04
N SER A 27 -14.36 -60.69 -24.38
CA SER A 27 -13.40 -59.65 -23.97
C SER A 27 -12.76 -58.94 -25.18
N TYR A 28 -12.45 -59.68 -26.25
CA TYR A 28 -11.90 -59.11 -27.49
C TYR A 28 -12.91 -58.18 -28.17
N VAL A 29 -14.14 -58.66 -28.40
CA VAL A 29 -15.20 -57.86 -29.04
C VAL A 29 -15.57 -56.61 -28.22
N LYS A 30 -15.50 -56.67 -26.89
CA LYS A 30 -15.72 -55.51 -26.01
C LYS A 30 -14.55 -54.52 -26.01
N GLY A 31 -13.35 -54.93 -26.40
CA GLY A 31 -12.15 -54.08 -26.42
C GLY A 31 -12.15 -53.00 -27.50
N GLU A 32 -12.82 -53.22 -28.63
CA GLU A 32 -12.77 -52.34 -29.81
C GLU A 32 -14.01 -51.42 -30.04
N ALA A 33 -15.00 -51.41 -29.14
CA ALA A 33 -16.19 -50.58 -29.35
C ALA A 33 -15.88 -49.08 -29.15
N ASN A 34 -15.56 -48.37 -30.24
CA ASN A 34 -15.38 -46.92 -30.27
C ASN A 34 -16.74 -46.20 -30.20
N PHE A 35 -17.25 -45.98 -28.99
CA PHE A 35 -18.43 -45.13 -28.76
C PHE A 35 -18.02 -43.67 -28.54
N ILE A 36 -18.99 -42.76 -28.69
CA ILE A 36 -18.80 -41.35 -28.36
C ILE A 36 -19.01 -41.16 -26.85
N SER A 37 -17.98 -40.66 -26.18
CA SER A 37 -18.02 -40.32 -24.75
C SER A 37 -17.96 -38.81 -24.56
N SER A 38 -18.46 -38.30 -23.43
CA SER A 38 -18.38 -36.89 -23.07
C SER A 38 -17.90 -36.68 -21.65
N THR A 39 -17.06 -35.67 -21.45
CA THR A 39 -16.52 -35.29 -20.14
C THR A 39 -16.78 -33.80 -19.88
N ASN A 40 -17.16 -33.47 -18.65
CA ASN A 40 -17.38 -32.11 -18.21
C ASN A 40 -16.17 -31.60 -17.44
N PHE A 41 -15.70 -30.41 -17.80
CA PHE A 41 -14.67 -29.67 -17.09
C PHE A 41 -15.28 -28.39 -16.54
N LYS A 42 -15.03 -28.12 -15.26
CA LYS A 42 -15.57 -26.95 -14.58
C LYS A 42 -14.49 -25.93 -14.24
N ASN A 43 -14.90 -24.67 -14.14
CA ASN A 43 -14.05 -23.54 -13.76
C ASN A 43 -12.79 -23.44 -14.64
N ILE A 44 -12.97 -23.49 -15.96
CA ILE A 44 -11.87 -23.22 -16.90
C ILE A 44 -11.68 -21.71 -16.98
N GLU A 45 -10.49 -21.22 -16.68
CA GLU A 45 -10.14 -19.80 -16.78
C GLU A 45 -10.28 -19.30 -18.22
N VAL A 46 -10.87 -18.12 -18.37
CA VAL A 46 -11.05 -17.47 -19.67
C VAL A 46 -9.99 -16.39 -19.85
N THR A 47 -9.20 -16.51 -20.91
CA THR A 47 -8.19 -15.50 -21.26
C THR A 47 -8.83 -14.36 -22.06
N TYR A 48 -8.45 -13.12 -21.75
CA TYR A 48 -8.92 -11.93 -22.48
C TYR A 48 -7.87 -11.50 -23.51
N ASP A 49 -8.20 -11.69 -24.78
CA ASP A 49 -7.41 -11.19 -25.91
C ASP A 49 -7.83 -9.74 -26.20
N GLY A 50 -6.89 -8.86 -26.51
CA GLY A 50 -7.22 -7.49 -26.91
C GLY A 50 -7.04 -6.40 -25.83
N LEU A 51 -6.44 -6.73 -24.68
CA LEU A 51 -6.25 -5.78 -23.57
C LEU A 51 -5.37 -4.58 -23.93
N SER A 52 -4.37 -4.76 -24.79
CA SER A 52 -3.49 -3.66 -25.24
C SER A 52 -4.26 -2.62 -26.06
N GLN A 53 -5.18 -3.06 -26.92
CA GLN A 53 -6.00 -2.20 -27.76
C GLN A 53 -7.02 -1.39 -26.94
N LEU A 54 -7.49 -1.95 -25.82
CA LEU A 54 -8.28 -1.17 -24.86
C LEU A 54 -7.42 -0.08 -24.21
N LYS A 55 -6.21 -0.42 -23.74
CA LYS A 55 -5.28 0.56 -23.15
C LYS A 55 -4.92 1.69 -24.11
N GLU A 56 -4.67 1.39 -25.39
CA GLU A 56 -4.42 2.40 -26.44
C GLU A 56 -5.58 3.38 -26.62
N LYS A 57 -6.82 2.93 -26.37
CA LYS A 57 -8.03 3.76 -26.40
C LYS A 57 -8.34 4.43 -25.05
N ASN A 58 -7.45 4.33 -24.06
CA ASN A 58 -7.70 4.72 -22.68
C ASN A 58 -8.97 4.07 -22.09
N LEU A 59 -9.16 2.78 -22.34
CA LEU A 59 -10.27 1.99 -21.82
C LEU A 59 -9.76 0.89 -20.89
N THR A 60 -10.58 0.50 -19.92
CA THR A 60 -10.30 -0.58 -18.98
C THR A 60 -11.56 -1.38 -18.64
N ILE A 61 -11.36 -2.62 -18.20
CA ILE A 61 -12.44 -3.51 -17.77
C ILE A 61 -12.71 -3.27 -16.27
N ILE A 62 -13.92 -2.83 -15.94
CA ILE A 62 -14.38 -2.73 -14.54
C ILE A 62 -14.83 -4.10 -14.02
N SER A 63 -15.57 -4.84 -14.84
CA SER A 63 -16.13 -6.13 -14.46
C SER A 63 -16.39 -7.02 -15.69
N PRO A 64 -16.17 -8.34 -15.60
CA PRO A 64 -15.45 -9.02 -14.53
C PRO A 64 -13.93 -8.94 -14.75
N LYS A 65 -13.14 -8.84 -13.68
CA LYS A 65 -11.66 -8.87 -13.77
C LYS A 65 -11.15 -10.25 -14.17
N GLU A 66 -11.79 -11.29 -13.67
CA GLU A 66 -11.49 -12.70 -13.96
C GLU A 66 -12.81 -13.42 -14.24
N SER A 67 -12.78 -14.42 -15.11
CA SER A 67 -13.97 -15.21 -15.43
C SER A 67 -13.60 -16.65 -15.74
N THR A 68 -14.57 -17.53 -15.50
CA THR A 68 -14.45 -18.96 -15.75
C THR A 68 -15.63 -19.48 -16.56
N VAL A 69 -15.43 -20.62 -17.21
CA VAL A 69 -16.44 -21.31 -18.02
C VAL A 69 -16.43 -22.81 -17.75
N ASP A 70 -17.61 -23.41 -17.71
CA ASP A 70 -17.79 -24.86 -17.70
C ASP A 70 -17.89 -25.36 -19.15
N VAL A 71 -17.11 -26.39 -19.47
CA VAL A 71 -16.94 -26.90 -20.84
C VAL A 71 -17.28 -28.38 -20.87
N LYS A 72 -18.16 -28.77 -21.81
CA LYS A 72 -18.45 -30.17 -22.12
C LYS A 72 -17.77 -30.56 -23.42
N LEU A 73 -16.81 -31.48 -23.32
CA LEU A 73 -16.11 -32.06 -24.46
C LEU A 73 -16.76 -33.38 -24.85
N GLN A 74 -16.76 -33.69 -26.14
CA GLN A 74 -17.27 -34.93 -26.71
C GLN A 74 -16.34 -35.42 -27.83
N GLY A 75 -16.11 -36.72 -27.88
CA GLY A 75 -15.30 -37.35 -28.92
C GLY A 75 -15.36 -38.87 -28.83
N TYR A 76 -14.72 -39.56 -29.78
CA TYR A 76 -14.57 -41.01 -29.68
C TYR A 76 -13.77 -41.36 -28.42
N ASN A 77 -14.16 -42.45 -27.75
CA ASN A 77 -13.54 -42.90 -26.50
C ASN A 77 -12.01 -43.04 -26.62
N SER A 78 -11.49 -43.41 -27.79
CA SER A 78 -10.05 -43.48 -28.06
C SER A 78 -9.32 -42.15 -27.84
N TYR A 79 -9.91 -41.03 -28.27
CA TYR A 79 -9.38 -39.67 -28.08
C TYR A 79 -9.66 -39.13 -26.68
N MET A 80 -10.82 -39.45 -26.11
CA MET A 80 -11.25 -38.93 -24.81
C MET A 80 -10.42 -39.46 -23.62
N ARG A 81 -9.71 -40.60 -23.75
CA ARG A 81 -8.87 -41.19 -22.69
C ARG A 81 -7.72 -40.30 -22.22
N ASN A 82 -7.19 -39.45 -23.10
CA ASN A 82 -6.03 -38.60 -22.80
C ASN A 82 -6.43 -37.12 -22.62
N VAL A 83 -7.73 -36.82 -22.52
CA VAL A 83 -8.20 -35.44 -22.41
C VAL A 83 -7.85 -34.88 -21.04
N THR A 84 -7.13 -33.77 -21.04
CA THR A 84 -6.76 -33.04 -19.82
C THR A 84 -7.36 -31.65 -19.82
N ARG A 85 -7.35 -31.03 -18.64
CA ARG A 85 -7.79 -29.64 -18.48
C ARG A 85 -6.95 -28.67 -19.32
N ASP A 86 -5.64 -28.90 -19.37
CA ASP A 86 -4.67 -28.00 -20.00
C ASP A 86 -4.82 -27.92 -21.54
N GLY A 87 -5.48 -28.92 -22.14
CA GLY A 87 -5.83 -28.90 -23.55
C GLY A 87 -7.01 -27.98 -23.90
N ILE A 88 -7.72 -27.44 -22.91
CA ILE A 88 -8.88 -26.56 -23.12
C ILE A 88 -8.41 -25.11 -23.20
N VAL A 89 -8.73 -24.45 -24.30
CA VAL A 89 -8.43 -23.03 -24.52
C VAL A 89 -9.76 -22.27 -24.57
N ALA A 90 -9.99 -21.40 -23.58
CA ALA A 90 -11.16 -20.54 -23.53
C ALA A 90 -10.74 -19.06 -23.62
N LYS A 91 -11.26 -18.35 -24.63
CA LYS A 91 -10.85 -16.99 -24.96
C LYS A 91 -12.02 -16.08 -25.24
N VAL A 92 -11.83 -14.80 -24.94
CA VAL A 92 -12.73 -13.70 -25.30
C VAL A 92 -11.92 -12.59 -25.94
N ASP A 93 -12.39 -12.08 -27.08
CA ASP A 93 -11.80 -10.91 -27.73
C ASP A 93 -12.49 -9.63 -27.23
N VAL A 94 -11.74 -8.79 -26.52
CA VAL A 94 -12.19 -7.49 -26.01
C VAL A 94 -11.63 -6.30 -26.80
N SER A 95 -10.84 -6.52 -27.86
CA SER A 95 -10.09 -5.47 -28.59
C SER A 95 -10.97 -4.39 -29.23
N LYS A 96 -12.19 -4.77 -29.61
CA LYS A 96 -13.16 -3.90 -30.31
C LYS A 96 -14.20 -3.28 -29.38
N LEU A 97 -14.15 -3.56 -28.08
CA LEU A 97 -15.11 -2.99 -27.15
C LEU A 97 -14.89 -1.48 -26.98
N THR A 98 -15.99 -0.80 -26.70
CA THR A 98 -16.05 0.63 -26.38
C THR A 98 -16.50 0.79 -24.93
N GLU A 99 -16.49 2.02 -24.42
CA GLU A 99 -17.13 2.35 -23.14
C GLU A 99 -18.58 1.84 -23.10
N GLY A 100 -19.01 1.31 -21.95
CA GLY A 100 -20.36 0.78 -21.72
C GLY A 100 -20.39 -0.72 -21.40
N GLU A 101 -21.59 -1.28 -21.44
CA GLU A 101 -21.84 -2.70 -21.17
C GLU A 101 -21.90 -3.51 -22.47
N HIS A 102 -21.22 -4.65 -22.48
CA HIS A 102 -21.10 -5.53 -23.64
C HIS A 102 -21.31 -6.98 -23.20
N SER A 103 -21.99 -7.77 -24.02
CA SER A 103 -22.04 -9.22 -23.83
C SER A 103 -21.16 -9.85 -24.90
N VAL A 104 -20.08 -10.53 -24.53
CA VAL A 104 -19.08 -11.06 -25.49
C VAL A 104 -19.08 -12.58 -25.48
N PRO A 105 -19.14 -13.27 -26.63
CA PRO A 105 -19.13 -14.73 -26.68
C PRO A 105 -17.78 -15.30 -26.26
N ILE A 106 -17.81 -16.45 -25.58
CA ILE A 106 -16.60 -17.20 -25.23
C ILE A 106 -16.29 -18.17 -26.37
N ASN A 107 -15.09 -18.05 -26.93
CA ASN A 107 -14.56 -18.99 -27.90
C ASN A 107 -13.81 -20.08 -27.15
N VAL A 108 -14.33 -21.31 -27.18
CA VAL A 108 -13.70 -22.46 -26.53
C VAL A 108 -13.29 -23.47 -27.59
N SER A 109 -12.06 -23.92 -27.52
CA SER A 109 -11.51 -24.99 -28.36
C SER A 109 -10.70 -25.98 -27.54
N TYR A 110 -10.46 -27.15 -28.11
CA TYR A 110 -9.53 -28.13 -27.58
C TYR A 110 -8.34 -28.24 -28.54
N ILE A 111 -7.13 -28.47 -28.02
CA ILE A 111 -5.89 -28.48 -28.81
C ILE A 111 -5.86 -29.66 -29.81
N ASP A 112 -6.35 -30.83 -29.42
CA ASP A 112 -6.32 -32.03 -30.28
C ASP A 112 -7.55 -32.15 -31.19
N LEU A 113 -7.32 -32.66 -32.41
CA LEU A 113 -8.37 -32.98 -33.37
C LEU A 113 -9.19 -34.20 -32.91
N GLY A 114 -10.47 -34.25 -33.30
CA GLY A 114 -11.38 -35.37 -32.96
C GLY A 114 -12.13 -35.21 -31.64
N ILE A 115 -11.90 -34.10 -30.92
CA ILE A 115 -12.63 -33.69 -29.73
C ILE A 115 -13.38 -32.39 -30.05
N SER A 116 -14.68 -32.38 -29.75
CA SER A 116 -15.58 -31.26 -30.03
C SER A 116 -16.13 -30.68 -28.73
N VAL A 117 -16.23 -29.36 -28.67
CA VAL A 117 -16.93 -28.65 -27.59
C VAL A 117 -18.43 -28.68 -27.89
N THR A 118 -19.21 -29.35 -27.04
CA THR A 118 -20.67 -29.50 -27.24
C THR A 118 -21.49 -28.51 -26.44
N ASN A 119 -21.00 -28.12 -25.27
CA ASN A 119 -21.65 -27.14 -24.44
C ASN A 119 -20.63 -26.29 -23.68
N THR A 120 -20.96 -25.01 -23.53
CA THR A 120 -20.23 -24.05 -22.71
C THR A 120 -21.22 -23.29 -21.85
N THR A 121 -20.90 -23.08 -20.58
CA THR A 121 -21.77 -22.38 -19.63
C THR A 121 -20.92 -21.52 -18.70
N PRO A 122 -21.09 -20.17 -18.71
CA PRO A 122 -21.94 -19.40 -19.62
C PRO A 122 -21.42 -19.38 -21.07
N ARG A 123 -22.27 -19.02 -22.04
CA ARG A 123 -21.86 -18.85 -23.47
C ARG A 123 -21.28 -17.47 -23.76
N ARG A 124 -21.62 -16.48 -22.95
CA ARG A 124 -21.21 -15.09 -23.09
C ARG A 124 -20.89 -14.51 -21.72
N ILE A 125 -19.95 -13.58 -21.66
CA ILE A 125 -19.58 -12.86 -20.44
C ILE A 125 -20.05 -11.41 -20.57
N PRO A 126 -20.76 -10.86 -19.57
CA PRO A 126 -21.13 -9.45 -19.53
C PRO A 126 -19.92 -8.62 -19.06
N PHE A 127 -19.29 -7.90 -19.97
CA PHE A 127 -18.22 -6.96 -19.69
C PHE A 127 -18.77 -5.54 -19.48
N LYS A 128 -18.24 -4.86 -18.47
CA LYS A 128 -18.41 -3.43 -18.27
C LYS A 128 -17.07 -2.74 -18.51
N ILE A 129 -17.02 -1.91 -19.54
CA ILE A 129 -15.85 -1.16 -19.99
C ILE A 129 -16.04 0.30 -19.64
N ASP A 130 -14.97 0.93 -19.16
CA ASP A 130 -14.98 2.34 -18.80
C ASP A 130 -13.72 3.04 -19.30
N LYS A 131 -13.80 4.35 -19.45
CA LYS A 131 -12.65 5.21 -19.75
C LYS A 131 -11.72 5.27 -18.55
N VAL A 132 -10.43 5.31 -18.83
CA VAL A 132 -9.40 5.62 -17.85
C VAL A 132 -9.20 7.14 -17.86
N LEU A 133 -9.47 7.76 -16.72
CA LEU A 133 -9.15 9.16 -16.47
C LEU A 133 -7.79 9.27 -15.78
N GLU A 134 -7.11 10.38 -16.03
CA GLU A 134 -5.89 10.78 -15.34
C GLU A 134 -6.02 12.25 -14.96
N GLU A 135 -6.10 12.53 -13.66
CA GLU A 135 -6.40 13.87 -13.13
C GLU A 135 -5.37 14.29 -12.09
N LYS A 136 -5.04 15.58 -12.08
CA LYS A 136 -4.20 16.17 -11.03
C LYS A 136 -5.08 16.54 -9.84
N ALA A 137 -4.64 16.15 -8.65
CA ALA A 137 -5.35 16.42 -7.41
C ALA A 137 -4.38 16.79 -6.28
N GLU A 138 -4.91 17.27 -5.16
CA GLU A 138 -4.15 17.52 -3.94
C GLU A 138 -4.52 16.47 -2.88
N ALA A 139 -3.51 15.81 -2.34
CA ALA A 139 -3.64 14.96 -1.17
C ALA A 139 -3.42 15.79 0.11
N ASN A 140 -4.30 15.61 1.11
CA ASN A 140 -4.14 16.25 2.42
C ASN A 140 -3.37 15.33 3.37
N ILE A 141 -2.48 15.91 4.16
CA ILE A 141 -1.82 15.23 5.27
C ILE A 141 -2.69 15.43 6.50
N VAL A 142 -3.23 14.32 7.01
CA VAL A 142 -4.13 14.30 8.17
C VAL A 142 -3.42 13.64 9.33
N PHE A 143 -3.26 14.40 10.42
CA PHE A 143 -2.66 13.89 11.64
C PHE A 143 -3.69 13.23 12.52
N LEU A 144 -3.41 11.99 12.91
CA LEU A 144 -4.16 11.24 13.91
C LEU A 144 -3.54 11.46 15.28
N ASN A 145 -4.40 11.45 16.29
CA ASN A 145 -4.03 11.67 17.69
C ASN A 145 -3.38 13.04 17.94
N LYS A 146 -2.98 13.29 19.18
CA LYS A 146 -2.29 14.52 19.59
C LYS A 146 -0.91 14.15 20.11
N LEU A 147 0.05 15.04 19.89
CA LEU A 147 1.37 14.94 20.51
C LEU A 147 1.25 14.95 22.04
N GLU A 148 2.26 14.38 22.70
CA GLU A 148 2.39 14.43 24.16
C GLU A 148 2.44 15.86 24.68
N LYS A 149 2.04 16.03 25.95
CA LYS A 149 1.99 17.36 26.59
C LYS A 149 3.38 17.99 26.64
N GLY A 150 3.49 19.22 26.13
CA GLY A 150 4.75 19.97 26.09
C GLY A 150 5.48 19.93 24.74
N LEU A 151 4.98 19.11 23.81
CA LEU A 151 5.39 19.11 22.41
C LEU A 151 4.37 19.85 21.55
N THR A 152 4.84 20.53 20.51
CA THR A 152 3.99 21.18 19.53
C THR A 152 4.49 20.90 18.13
N LEU A 153 3.56 20.67 17.20
CA LEU A 153 3.89 20.51 15.79
C LEU A 153 4.32 21.87 15.22
N GLY A 154 5.48 21.92 14.58
CA GLY A 154 5.95 23.10 13.85
C GLY A 154 5.19 23.32 12.54
N ASP A 155 5.53 24.40 11.84
CA ASP A 155 4.91 24.70 10.55
C ASP A 155 5.38 23.74 9.46
N LEU A 156 4.42 23.19 8.71
CA LEU A 156 4.69 22.40 7.51
C LEU A 156 3.56 22.55 6.48
N ASN A 157 3.86 22.25 5.22
CA ASN A 157 2.83 22.16 4.18
C ASN A 157 2.06 20.84 4.34
N LYS A 158 0.74 20.94 4.50
CA LYS A 158 -0.17 19.78 4.67
C LYS A 158 -0.81 19.30 3.37
N LYS A 159 -0.35 19.80 2.22
CA LYS A 159 -0.88 19.45 0.91
C LYS A 159 0.23 19.01 -0.02
N VAL A 160 -0.03 17.95 -0.77
CA VAL A 160 0.90 17.41 -1.77
C VAL A 160 0.15 17.19 -3.08
N ASN A 161 0.75 17.64 -4.19
CA ASN A 161 0.20 17.39 -5.52
C ASN A 161 0.40 15.92 -5.90
N VAL A 162 -0.67 15.28 -6.36
CA VAL A 162 -0.69 13.88 -6.80
C VAL A 162 -1.40 13.77 -8.14
N VAL A 163 -1.14 12.68 -8.86
CA VAL A 163 -1.90 12.29 -10.05
C VAL A 163 -2.71 11.06 -9.70
N VAL A 164 -4.01 11.11 -10.00
CA VAL A 164 -4.92 9.99 -9.83
C VAL A 164 -5.28 9.42 -11.19
N LYS A 165 -5.18 8.11 -11.33
CA LYS A 165 -5.49 7.39 -12.56
C LYS A 165 -6.41 6.22 -12.30
N GLY A 166 -7.45 6.03 -13.09
CA GLY A 166 -8.35 4.89 -12.92
C GLY A 166 -9.61 4.98 -13.77
N PRO A 167 -10.53 4.01 -13.67
CA PRO A 167 -11.79 4.05 -14.39
C PRO A 167 -12.62 5.27 -13.97
N SER A 168 -13.24 5.94 -14.94
CA SER A 168 -13.96 7.21 -14.75
C SER A 168 -15.02 7.12 -13.66
N THR A 169 -15.73 5.98 -13.58
CA THR A 169 -16.74 5.68 -12.55
C THR A 169 -16.20 5.78 -11.12
N TYR A 170 -14.91 5.49 -10.91
CA TYR A 170 -14.28 5.54 -9.59
C TYR A 170 -13.57 6.86 -9.34
N VAL A 171 -12.88 7.42 -10.35
CA VAL A 171 -12.24 8.74 -10.25
C VAL A 171 -13.28 9.82 -9.92
N ASN A 172 -14.43 9.80 -10.61
CA ASN A 172 -15.52 10.75 -10.36
C ASN A 172 -16.22 10.60 -9.00
N LYS A 173 -15.94 9.52 -8.26
CA LYS A 173 -16.46 9.29 -6.90
C LYS A 173 -15.52 9.76 -5.81
N ILE A 174 -14.32 10.21 -6.16
CA ILE A 174 -13.34 10.67 -5.18
C ILE A 174 -13.87 11.95 -4.53
N ASN A 175 -14.13 11.87 -3.23
CA ASN A 175 -14.47 13.02 -2.41
C ASN A 175 -13.20 13.71 -1.89
N LYS A 176 -12.26 12.90 -1.41
CA LYS A 176 -11.02 13.37 -0.78
C LYS A 176 -9.89 12.38 -0.96
N ILE A 177 -8.67 12.90 -0.90
CA ILE A 177 -7.43 12.14 -0.96
C ILE A 177 -6.61 12.52 0.26
N ASP A 178 -6.35 11.55 1.13
CA ASP A 178 -5.70 11.80 2.42
C ASP A 178 -4.54 10.81 2.64
N ALA A 179 -3.48 11.32 3.25
CA ALA A 179 -2.39 10.56 3.83
C ALA A 179 -2.45 10.72 5.35
N TYR A 180 -2.64 9.62 6.07
CA TYR A 180 -2.79 9.63 7.52
C TYR A 180 -1.44 9.38 8.20
N ILE A 181 -1.12 10.19 9.21
CA ILE A 181 0.09 10.04 10.02
C ILE A 181 -0.31 10.05 11.49
N ASP A 182 0.08 9.02 12.24
CA ASP A 182 -0.13 8.97 13.69
C ASP A 182 0.98 9.72 14.41
N LEU A 183 0.60 10.65 15.28
CA LEU A 183 1.53 11.45 16.08
C LEU A 183 1.83 10.85 17.46
N SER A 184 1.19 9.74 17.84
CA SER A 184 1.26 9.21 19.22
C SER A 184 2.67 8.78 19.65
N GLU A 185 3.47 8.27 18.72
CA GLU A 185 4.84 7.79 19.00
C GLU A 185 5.93 8.81 18.65
N ILE A 186 5.54 10.01 18.21
CA ILE A 186 6.48 11.01 17.72
C ILE A 186 6.84 11.98 18.85
N THR A 187 8.08 11.87 19.33
CA THR A 187 8.62 12.76 20.37
C THR A 187 9.64 13.77 19.84
N GLU A 188 10.18 13.53 18.63
CA GLU A 188 11.26 14.32 18.04
C GLU A 188 11.01 14.59 16.55
N THR A 189 11.67 15.63 16.01
CA THR A 189 11.66 15.95 14.59
C THR A 189 12.11 14.73 13.77
N THR A 190 11.26 14.27 12.87
CA THR A 190 11.54 13.07 12.07
C THR A 190 10.87 13.14 10.70
N SER A 191 11.23 12.21 9.80
CA SER A 191 10.57 12.05 8.51
C SER A 191 9.83 10.72 8.46
N ILE A 192 8.54 10.76 8.12
CA ILE A 192 7.68 9.56 8.03
C ILE A 192 7.25 9.34 6.59
N GLN A 193 7.22 8.09 6.15
CA GLN A 193 6.56 7.70 4.91
C GLN A 193 5.09 7.43 5.17
N ALA A 194 4.21 8.12 4.46
CA ALA A 194 2.77 7.97 4.55
C ALA A 194 2.19 7.50 3.21
N GLU A 195 1.32 6.50 3.26
CA GLU A 195 0.57 6.02 2.11
C GLU A 195 -0.63 6.95 1.83
N ILE A 196 -0.94 7.15 0.56
CA ILE A 196 -2.03 8.01 0.12
C ILE A 196 -3.22 7.16 -0.31
N TYR A 197 -4.40 7.53 0.16
CA TYR A 197 -5.64 6.85 -0.17
C TYR A 197 -6.69 7.83 -0.68
N ALA A 198 -7.46 7.40 -1.70
CA ALA A 198 -8.65 8.11 -2.17
C ALA A 198 -9.90 7.53 -1.50
N TYR A 199 -10.79 8.41 -1.06
CA TYR A 199 -12.02 8.07 -0.35
C TYR A 199 -13.24 8.60 -1.11
N ASP A 200 -14.32 7.81 -1.11
CA ASP A 200 -15.63 8.24 -1.59
C ASP A 200 -16.39 9.11 -0.56
N ASP A 201 -17.57 9.60 -0.96
CA ASP A 201 -18.45 10.40 -0.09
C ASP A 201 -18.89 9.66 1.20
N ALA A 202 -18.84 8.33 1.21
CA ALA A 202 -19.16 7.51 2.37
C ALA A 202 -17.92 7.26 3.27
N GLY A 203 -16.76 7.81 2.91
CA GLY A 203 -15.50 7.62 3.63
C GLY A 203 -14.86 6.25 3.38
N LYS A 204 -15.24 5.53 2.32
CA LYS A 204 -14.66 4.23 1.97
C LYS A 204 -13.50 4.41 0.98
N ILE A 205 -12.44 3.64 1.18
CA ILE A 205 -11.29 3.60 0.27
C ILE A 205 -11.72 3.06 -1.10
N ILE A 206 -11.36 3.79 -2.15
CA ILE A 206 -11.51 3.40 -3.56
C ILE A 206 -10.23 2.68 -3.99
N LYS A 207 -10.28 1.36 -4.16
CA LYS A 207 -9.09 0.54 -4.49
C LYS A 207 -8.83 0.46 -5.99
N GLU A 208 -9.80 0.89 -6.79
CA GLU A 208 -9.78 0.81 -8.25
C GLU A 208 -9.06 1.99 -8.92
N VAL A 209 -8.48 2.89 -8.14
CA VAL A 209 -7.67 4.02 -8.62
C VAL A 209 -6.22 3.87 -8.17
N GLU A 210 -5.30 4.31 -9.03
CA GLU A 210 -3.87 4.40 -8.78
C GLU A 210 -3.51 5.85 -8.48
N ILE A 211 -2.71 6.06 -7.45
CA ILE A 211 -2.24 7.39 -7.05
C ILE A 211 -0.72 7.44 -7.22
N SER A 212 -0.24 8.50 -7.87
CA SER A 212 1.19 8.72 -8.11
C SER A 212 1.62 10.08 -7.54
N PRO A 213 2.59 10.11 -6.60
CA PRO A 213 3.20 8.95 -5.94
C PRO A 213 2.22 8.23 -4.99
N ALA A 214 2.42 6.91 -4.79
CA ALA A 214 1.59 6.13 -3.87
C ALA A 214 1.92 6.40 -2.39
N THR A 215 3.17 6.82 -2.13
CA THR A 215 3.70 7.14 -0.81
C THR A 215 4.45 8.46 -0.85
N ILE A 216 4.31 9.26 0.20
CA ILE A 216 5.02 10.53 0.37
C ILE A 216 5.88 10.49 1.62
N LYS A 217 7.06 11.12 1.55
CA LYS A 217 7.90 11.38 2.72
C LYS A 217 7.51 12.74 3.29
N VAL A 218 7.09 12.76 4.54
CA VAL A 218 6.64 13.96 5.25
C VAL A 218 7.62 14.26 6.37
N ASP A 219 8.21 15.45 6.35
CA ASP A 219 9.06 15.93 7.43
C ASP A 219 8.19 16.57 8.51
N ILE A 220 8.26 16.03 9.73
CA ILE A 220 7.42 16.40 10.87
C ILE A 220 8.30 17.16 11.87
N PRO A 221 8.28 18.50 11.84
CA PRO A 221 9.02 19.31 12.80
C PRO A 221 8.32 19.26 14.17
N ILE A 222 9.03 18.80 15.20
CA ILE A 222 8.53 18.82 16.58
C ILE A 222 9.25 19.90 17.35
N LEU A 223 8.48 20.88 17.85
CA LEU A 223 8.99 21.94 18.69
C LEU A 223 8.86 21.56 20.16
N LYS A 224 9.96 21.71 20.90
CA LYS A 224 10.06 21.46 22.33
C LYS A 224 10.47 22.73 23.06
N SER A 225 9.96 22.90 24.28
CA SER A 225 10.40 23.97 25.18
C SER A 225 11.34 23.41 26.25
N LYS A 226 12.49 24.05 26.46
CA LYS A 226 13.49 23.65 27.47
C LYS A 226 13.91 24.88 28.26
N THR A 227 13.95 24.77 29.59
CA THR A 227 14.51 25.83 30.44
C THR A 227 15.98 25.54 30.69
N VAL A 228 16.84 26.51 30.37
CA VAL A 228 18.29 26.36 30.46
C VAL A 228 18.91 27.53 31.23
N PRO A 229 20.00 27.32 31.98
CA PRO A 229 20.72 28.39 32.67
C PRO A 229 21.40 29.33 31.67
N ILE A 230 21.59 30.58 32.08
CA ILE A 230 22.29 31.60 31.31
C ILE A 230 23.73 31.74 31.81
N LYS A 231 24.70 31.70 30.90
CA LYS A 231 26.12 31.95 31.20
C LYS A 231 26.54 33.32 30.71
N LEU A 232 27.12 34.11 31.62
CA LEU A 232 27.70 35.40 31.29
C LEU A 232 28.96 35.23 30.44
N LYS A 233 29.05 35.98 29.34
CA LYS A 233 30.23 36.07 28.49
C LYS A 233 30.77 37.50 28.52
N PHE A 234 32.01 37.67 28.93
CA PHE A 234 32.69 38.96 29.01
C PHE A 234 33.64 39.17 27.83
N ASN A 235 33.85 40.43 27.44
CA ASN A 235 34.85 40.77 26.42
C ASN A 235 36.28 40.56 26.91
N GLU A 236 37.21 40.25 26.01
CA GLU A 236 38.63 40.07 26.36
C GLU A 236 39.30 41.35 26.88
N ASN A 237 38.77 42.53 26.51
CA ASN A 237 39.24 43.84 26.98
C ASN A 237 38.66 44.27 28.35
N THR A 238 38.06 43.35 29.10
CA THR A 238 37.56 43.63 30.45
C THR A 238 38.75 43.83 31.39
N SER A 239 38.79 44.97 32.09
CA SER A 239 39.92 45.39 32.93
C SER A 239 40.32 44.31 33.94
N LYS A 240 41.63 44.06 34.10
CA LYS A 240 42.21 43.04 35.01
C LYS A 240 41.76 43.15 36.49
N ASN A 241 41.24 44.31 36.90
CA ASN A 241 40.79 44.57 38.27
C ASN A 241 39.31 44.22 38.51
N ILE A 242 38.59 43.68 37.52
CA ILE A 242 37.19 43.28 37.68
C ILE A 242 37.11 41.76 37.87
N VAL A 243 36.59 41.34 39.02
CA VAL A 243 36.36 39.93 39.33
C VAL A 243 35.02 39.51 38.72
N THR A 244 35.07 38.68 37.67
CA THR A 244 33.87 38.24 36.93
C THR A 244 32.88 37.44 37.77
N SER A 245 33.33 36.83 38.88
CA SER A 245 32.46 36.11 39.83
C SER A 245 31.56 37.02 40.67
N ASP A 246 31.80 38.32 40.65
CA ASP A 246 30.98 39.29 41.40
C ASP A 246 29.78 39.75 40.57
N PHE A 247 29.46 39.08 39.46
CA PHE A 247 28.33 39.40 38.60
C PHE A 247 27.40 38.20 38.42
N SER A 248 26.10 38.47 38.41
CA SER A 248 25.03 37.52 38.17
C SER A 248 24.02 38.10 37.18
N ILE A 249 23.20 37.24 36.57
CA ILE A 249 22.14 37.66 35.66
C ILE A 249 20.78 37.29 36.25
N GLU A 250 19.83 38.21 36.15
CA GLU A 250 18.45 37.98 36.57
C GLU A 250 17.49 38.22 35.40
N PRO A 251 16.64 37.23 35.04
CA PRO A 251 16.60 35.87 35.59
C PRO A 251 17.85 35.04 35.22
N SER A 252 18.21 34.06 36.05
CA SER A 252 19.39 33.20 35.87
C SER A 252 19.20 32.06 34.87
N SER A 253 17.96 31.86 34.42
CA SER A 253 17.58 30.86 33.42
C SER A 253 16.54 31.43 32.47
N VAL A 254 16.41 30.80 31.31
CA VAL A 254 15.47 31.20 30.27
C VAL A 254 14.85 29.96 29.63
N THR A 255 13.57 30.06 29.27
CA THR A 255 12.88 29.03 28.50
C THR A 255 13.02 29.32 27.02
N ILE A 256 13.66 28.38 26.32
CA ILE A 256 13.87 28.41 24.88
C ILE A 256 12.96 27.41 24.17
N ARG A 257 12.58 27.71 22.93
CA ARG A 257 11.77 26.88 22.04
C ARG A 257 12.42 26.75 20.67
N GLY A 258 12.41 25.55 20.13
CA GLY A 258 12.94 25.22 18.82
C GLY A 258 12.70 23.75 18.49
N ASN A 259 13.21 23.28 17.35
CA ASN A 259 13.11 21.87 16.98
C ASN A 259 13.80 20.98 18.02
N SER A 260 13.22 19.82 18.31
CA SER A 260 13.71 18.92 19.37
C SER A 260 15.17 18.51 19.18
N ASP A 261 15.59 18.22 17.95
CA ASP A 261 16.95 17.85 17.56
C ASP A 261 17.99 18.93 17.89
N VAL A 262 17.58 20.20 17.87
CA VAL A 262 18.44 21.33 18.26
C VAL A 262 18.34 21.57 19.78
N ILE A 263 17.12 21.65 20.32
CA ILE A 263 16.87 22.02 21.72
C ILE A 263 17.47 21.04 22.71
N ASP A 264 17.44 19.75 22.39
CA ASP A 264 17.95 18.73 23.30
C ASP A 264 19.47 18.84 23.49
N SER A 265 20.21 19.34 22.50
CA SER A 265 21.66 19.58 22.57
C SER A 265 22.07 20.85 23.34
N ILE A 266 21.13 21.73 23.70
CA ILE A 266 21.45 23.01 24.34
C ILE A 266 21.39 22.86 25.86
N ASP A 267 22.55 22.94 26.52
CA ASP A 267 22.65 22.88 27.99
C ASP A 267 22.59 24.25 28.67
N PHE A 268 23.00 25.30 27.97
CA PHE A 268 23.01 26.68 28.46
C PHE A 268 22.95 27.67 27.30
N ILE A 269 22.53 28.91 27.59
CA ILE A 269 22.59 30.03 26.64
C ILE A 269 23.65 31.03 27.13
N GLU A 270 24.56 31.42 26.24
CA GLU A 270 25.51 32.49 26.53
C GLU A 270 24.89 33.87 26.30
N THR A 271 25.32 34.86 27.06
CA THR A 271 25.06 36.25 26.71
C THR A 271 25.90 36.66 25.49
N ARG A 272 25.48 37.73 24.80
CA ARG A 272 26.40 38.46 23.94
C ARG A 272 27.54 39.02 24.80
N PRO A 273 28.75 39.23 24.23
CA PRO A 273 29.89 39.71 25.00
C PRO A 273 29.59 41.05 25.70
N ILE A 274 29.68 41.04 27.02
CA ILE A 274 29.38 42.20 27.87
C ILE A 274 30.64 43.04 28.03
N ASN A 275 30.51 44.36 27.88
CA ASN A 275 31.57 45.32 28.17
C ASN A 275 31.31 46.02 29.50
N LEU A 276 32.18 45.79 30.49
CA LEU A 276 32.04 46.35 31.83
C LEU A 276 32.61 47.76 32.01
N HIS A 277 33.23 48.36 30.99
CA HIS A 277 33.76 49.74 31.08
C HIS A 277 32.67 50.79 31.36
N ASN A 278 31.44 50.53 30.92
CA ASN A 278 30.30 51.45 31.07
C ASN A 278 29.24 50.94 32.06
N PHE A 279 29.59 49.96 32.91
CA PHE A 279 28.63 49.32 33.80
C PHE A 279 28.02 50.33 34.77
N LYS A 280 26.70 50.45 34.76
CA LYS A 280 25.92 51.23 35.73
C LYS A 280 25.20 50.24 36.64
N ALA A 281 25.56 50.25 37.92
CA ALA A 281 25.11 49.31 38.94
C ALA A 281 23.64 48.87 38.77
N GLY A 282 23.46 47.63 38.29
CA GLY A 282 22.21 46.86 38.40
C GLY A 282 21.14 47.03 37.31
N ASN A 283 21.33 47.89 36.31
CA ASN A 283 20.29 48.19 35.31
C ASN A 283 20.69 47.97 33.84
N ASP A 284 21.87 47.40 33.60
CA ASP A 284 22.32 47.14 32.24
C ASP A 284 21.60 45.92 31.65
N LEU A 285 20.86 46.16 30.57
CA LEU A 285 20.18 45.12 29.79
C LEU A 285 21.20 44.30 29.01
N VAL A 286 21.06 43.00 29.10
CA VAL A 286 21.95 42.03 28.44
C VAL A 286 21.16 41.25 27.39
N ASN A 287 21.72 41.18 26.19
CA ASN A 287 21.15 40.38 25.12
C ASN A 287 21.73 38.96 25.14
N LEU A 288 20.88 37.97 24.90
CA LEU A 288 21.30 36.58 24.76
C LEU A 288 21.83 36.28 23.35
N LYS A 289 22.77 35.34 23.26
CA LYS A 289 23.23 34.75 22.01
C LYS A 289 22.46 33.45 21.77
N LEU A 290 21.30 33.57 21.12
CA LEU A 290 20.49 32.42 20.76
C LEU A 290 21.08 31.67 19.56
N PRO A 291 21.10 30.33 19.57
CA PRO A 291 21.40 29.52 18.39
C PRO A 291 20.39 29.72 17.26
N ASP A 292 20.77 29.36 16.04
CA ASP A 292 19.88 29.45 14.89
C ASP A 292 18.60 28.64 15.10
N LYS A 293 17.45 29.23 14.68
CA LYS A 293 16.11 28.62 14.80
C LYS A 293 15.64 28.33 16.23
N VAL A 294 16.27 28.97 17.23
CA VAL A 294 15.83 28.94 18.63
C VAL A 294 15.24 30.29 19.01
N THR A 295 14.08 30.28 19.65
CA THR A 295 13.34 31.45 20.10
C THR A 295 13.12 31.42 21.60
N LEU A 296 12.91 32.58 22.22
CA LEU A 296 12.47 32.64 23.60
C LEU A 296 10.98 32.33 23.66
N VAL A 297 10.54 31.62 24.70
CA VAL A 297 9.10 31.41 24.93
C VAL A 297 8.44 32.72 25.38
N ASP A 298 9.16 33.53 26.16
CA ASP A 298 8.76 34.87 26.54
C ASP A 298 9.77 35.89 25.99
N GLU A 299 9.34 36.64 24.97
CA GLU A 299 10.16 37.65 24.29
C GLU A 299 10.26 38.97 25.07
N ASN A 300 9.44 39.17 26.11
CA ASN A 300 9.42 40.41 26.91
C ASN A 300 10.28 40.32 28.18
N ILE A 301 11.05 39.25 28.36
CA ILE A 301 11.96 39.11 29.50
C ILE A 301 13.18 40.01 29.29
N ASP A 302 13.34 40.96 30.22
CA ASP A 302 14.57 41.70 30.40
C ASP A 302 15.58 40.87 31.19
N PHE A 303 16.78 40.67 30.64
CA PHE A 303 17.89 40.09 31.37
C PHE A 303 18.78 41.21 31.91
N ARG A 304 18.89 41.31 33.24
CA ARG A 304 19.65 42.38 33.91
C ARG A 304 20.89 41.83 34.57
N LEU A 305 22.02 42.52 34.37
CA LEU A 305 23.27 42.23 35.05
C LEU A 305 23.26 42.83 36.46
N LYS A 306 23.43 42.00 37.49
CA LYS A 306 23.51 42.40 38.89
C LYS A 306 24.91 42.16 39.44
N GLN A 307 25.41 43.09 40.25
CA GLN A 307 26.62 42.89 41.03
C GLN A 307 26.28 42.14 42.32
N VAL A 308 26.98 41.05 42.59
CA VAL A 308 26.84 40.25 43.81
C VAL A 308 27.53 41.02 44.92
N VAL A 309 26.74 41.57 45.85
CA VAL A 309 27.27 42.18 47.07
C VAL A 309 27.65 41.05 48.01
N ARG A 310 28.94 40.93 48.33
CA ARG A 310 29.38 40.06 49.42
C ARG A 310 29.06 40.79 50.72
N GLU A 311 28.18 40.22 51.54
CA GLU A 311 28.09 40.62 52.95
C GLU A 311 29.34 40.05 53.65
N ASP A 312 30.13 40.94 54.23
CA ASP A 312 31.29 40.63 55.07
C ASP A 312 30.87 40.07 56.45
#